data_AF-A0A7C3E1F1-F1
#
_entry.id   AF-A0A7C3E1F1-F1
#
_cell.length_a   1.000
_cell.length_b   1.000
_cell.length_c   1.000
_cell.angle_alpha   90.00
_cell.angle_beta   90.00
_cell.angle_gamma   90.00
#
_symmetry.space_group_name_H-M   'P 1'
#
loop_
_entity.id
_entity.type
_entity.pdbx_description
1 polymer ?
#
loop_
_entity_poly.entity_id
_entity_poly.type
_entity_poly.pdbx_seq_one_letter_code
_entity_poly.pdbx_strand_id
1 'polypeptide(L)'
;MSPYHAFHGGAFFEAIGVDLRHLDRSGRVISADVLDAWFDPSPRVTAFLREHLEFLLRTSPPNHAEGLIAEIARARGLPEECILAGSGSSSILFHCLPRLLPARRPTWRR
;
A
#
# COMPACT_ATOMS: atom_id res chain seq x y z
N MET A 1 15.42 26.16 19.62
CA MET A 1 15.24 24.97 18.76
C MET A 1 14.47 23.95 19.58
N SER A 2 13.36 23.41 19.06
CA SER A 2 12.64 22.34 19.75
C SER A 2 13.58 21.13 19.90
N PRO A 3 13.74 20.54 21.10
CA PRO A 3 14.58 19.35 21.30
C PRO A 3 13.98 18.08 20.66
N TYR A 4 12.80 18.18 20.07
CA TYR A 4 12.08 17.07 19.47
C TYR A 4 12.27 17.08 17.95
N HIS A 5 13.06 16.12 17.44
CA HIS A 5 13.20 15.86 16.03
C HIS A 5 12.04 14.96 15.56
N ALA A 6 11.09 15.53 14.81
CA ALA A 6 10.09 14.78 14.08
C ALA A 6 10.58 14.56 12.65
N PHE A 7 10.97 13.32 12.33
CA PHE A 7 11.41 12.94 10.98
C PHE A 7 10.19 12.44 10.19
N HIS A 8 10.04 12.87 8.94
CA HIS A 8 8.94 12.43 8.08
C HIS A 8 9.28 11.10 7.39
N GLY A 9 8.27 10.41 6.88
CA GLY A 9 8.41 9.47 5.76
C GLY A 9 9.23 8.23 6.06
N GLY A 10 8.68 7.31 6.85
CA GLY A 10 9.25 5.96 7.00
C GLY A 10 10.61 5.87 7.71
N ALA A 11 11.14 6.95 8.28
CA ALA A 11 12.41 6.96 9.02
C ALA A 11 12.45 5.92 10.17
N PHE A 12 11.29 5.51 10.69
CA PHE A 12 11.19 4.46 11.70
C PHE A 12 11.73 3.10 11.21
N PHE A 13 11.76 2.85 9.89
CA PHE A 13 12.37 1.65 9.33
C PHE A 13 13.88 1.56 9.60
N GLU A 14 14.57 2.68 9.84
CA GLU A 14 15.97 2.63 10.26
C GLU A 14 16.12 2.02 11.66
N ALA A 15 15.15 2.27 12.56
CA ALA A 15 15.13 1.69 13.91
C ALA A 15 14.76 0.19 13.91
N ILE A 16 13.85 -0.21 13.02
CA ILE A 16 13.41 -1.60 12.81
C ILE A 16 14.40 -2.40 11.94
N GLY A 17 15.22 -1.72 11.14
CA GLY A 17 16.00 -2.30 10.06
C GLY A 17 15.19 -2.32 8.76
N VAL A 18 15.70 -1.62 7.73
CA VAL A 18 15.08 -1.55 6.39
C VAL A 18 14.95 -2.91 5.70
N ASP A 19 15.73 -3.88 6.17
CA ASP A 19 15.72 -5.28 5.73
C ASP A 19 14.81 -6.21 6.56
N LEU A 20 14.07 -5.63 7.52
CA LEU A 20 13.12 -6.32 8.39
C LEU A 20 13.73 -7.38 9.32
N ARG A 21 15.05 -7.33 9.60
CA ARG A 21 15.71 -8.28 10.50
C ARG A 21 15.48 -8.03 11.99
N HIS A 22 14.96 -6.86 12.38
CA HIS A 22 14.70 -6.52 13.79
C HIS A 22 13.24 -6.13 14.06
N LEU A 23 12.30 -6.88 13.49
CA LEU A 23 10.85 -6.68 13.70
C LEU A 23 10.41 -6.79 15.16
N ASP A 24 11.17 -7.50 16.00
CA ASP A 24 10.97 -7.57 17.45
C ASP A 24 11.00 -6.18 18.12
N ARG A 25 11.67 -5.21 17.50
CA ARG A 25 11.75 -3.82 17.98
C ARG A 25 10.47 -3.02 17.75
N SER A 26 9.52 -3.52 16.96
CA SER A 26 8.26 -2.81 16.65
C SER A 26 7.49 -2.36 17.89
N GLY A 27 7.50 -3.14 18.97
CA GLY A 27 6.87 -2.77 20.24
C GLY A 27 7.57 -1.64 21.02
N ARG A 28 8.71 -1.13 20.54
CA ARG A 28 9.51 -0.06 21.16
C ARG A 28 9.66 1.16 20.26
N VAL A 29 9.05 1.14 19.07
CA VAL A 29 9.13 2.20 18.05
C VAL A 29 7.73 2.75 17.83
N ILE A 30 7.60 4.09 17.85
CA ILE A 30 6.36 4.77 17.50
C ILE A 30 6.54 5.34 16.09
N SER A 31 5.80 4.80 15.10
CA SER A 31 5.68 5.46 13.80
C SER A 31 4.77 6.67 13.95
N ALA A 32 5.31 7.86 13.70
CA ALA A 32 4.56 9.11 13.65
C ALA A 32 4.32 9.55 12.19
N ASP A 33 4.30 8.61 11.25
CA ASP A 33 3.98 8.91 9.86
C ASP A 33 2.49 9.27 9.72
N VAL A 34 2.22 10.37 9.01
CA VAL A 34 0.88 10.92 8.85
C VAL A 34 0.03 10.12 7.86
N LEU A 35 0.66 9.25 7.06
CA LEU A 35 -0.01 8.42 6.07
C LEU A 35 -0.31 7.00 6.59
N ASP A 36 0.28 6.60 7.71
CA ASP A 36 0.05 5.28 8.32
C ASP A 36 -1.29 5.25 9.07
N ALA A 37 -1.91 4.06 9.13
CA ALA A 37 -3.09 3.86 9.94
C ALA A 37 -2.73 3.81 11.43
N TRP A 38 -3.32 4.71 12.23
CA TRP A 38 -3.10 4.76 13.68
C TRP A 38 -4.04 3.85 14.47
N PHE A 39 -4.92 3.13 13.78
CA PHE A 39 -5.87 2.20 14.37
C PHE A 39 -5.55 0.78 13.93
N ASP A 40 -5.84 -0.17 14.82
CA ASP A 40 -5.71 -1.59 14.49
C ASP A 40 -6.62 -1.96 13.30
N PRO A 41 -6.18 -2.90 12.45
CA PRO A 41 -7.04 -3.45 11.41
C PRO A 41 -8.24 -4.18 12.04
N SER A 42 -9.31 -4.35 11.26
CA SER A 42 -10.48 -5.12 11.69
C SER A 42 -10.08 -6.51 12.22
N PRO A 43 -10.51 -6.92 13.43
CA PRO A 43 -10.20 -8.24 13.99
C PRO A 43 -10.62 -9.39 13.07
N ARG A 44 -11.68 -9.20 12.27
CA ARG A 44 -12.15 -10.20 11.30
C ARG A 44 -11.13 -10.44 10.18
N VAL A 45 -10.42 -9.40 9.74
CA VAL A 45 -9.38 -9.50 8.70
C VAL A 45 -8.16 -10.23 9.26
N THR A 46 -7.71 -9.83 10.45
CA THR A 46 -6.55 -10.47 11.10
C THR A 46 -6.83 -11.94 11.44
N ALA A 47 -8.04 -12.29 11.86
CA ALA A 47 -8.44 -13.68 12.09
C ALA A 47 -8.38 -14.51 10.79
N PHE A 48 -9.00 -14.02 9.70
CA PHE A 48 -9.00 -14.70 8.40
C PHE A 48 -7.58 -14.92 7.86
N LEU A 49 -6.72 -13.91 7.93
CA LEU A 49 -5.33 -14.03 7.47
C LEU A 49 -4.56 -15.07 8.28
N ARG A 50 -4.76 -15.13 9.60
CA ARG A 50 -4.12 -16.15 10.45
C ARG A 50 -4.61 -17.55 10.14
N GLU A 51 -5.91 -17.72 9.92
CA GLU A 51 -6.52 -19.01 9.62
C GLU A 51 -6.04 -19.60 8.29
N HIS A 52 -5.81 -18.76 7.27
CA HIS A 52 -5.50 -19.20 5.91
C HIS A 52 -4.07 -18.88 5.43
N LEU A 53 -3.19 -18.42 6.32
CA LEU A 53 -1.86 -17.90 5.96
C LEU A 53 -1.06 -18.88 5.07
N GLU A 54 -1.01 -20.16 5.45
CA GLU A 54 -0.23 -21.15 4.71
C GLU A 54 -0.71 -21.34 3.28
N PHE A 55 -2.03 -21.35 3.06
CA PHE A 55 -2.61 -21.44 1.73
C PHE A 55 -2.28 -20.20 0.91
N LEU A 56 -2.51 -19.01 1.48
CA LEU A 56 -2.28 -17.73 0.80
C LEU A 56 -0.81 -17.53 0.40
N LEU A 57 0.15 -18.04 1.18
CA LEU A 57 1.58 -17.97 0.84
C LEU A 57 2.02 -18.96 -0.24
N ARG A 58 1.24 -20.02 -0.48
CA ARG A 58 1.57 -21.09 -1.44
C ARG A 58 0.89 -20.92 -2.80
N THR A 59 -0.13 -20.07 -2.89
CA THR A 59 -0.95 -19.93 -4.08
C THR A 59 -0.90 -18.51 -4.63
N SER A 60 -0.82 -18.37 -5.94
CA SER A 60 -1.05 -17.08 -6.60
C SER A 60 -2.52 -16.67 -6.47
N PRO A 61 -2.82 -15.40 -6.20
CA PRO A 61 -4.18 -14.88 -6.20
C PRO A 61 -4.75 -14.84 -7.64
N PRO A 62 -6.08 -14.65 -7.79
CA PRO A 62 -6.69 -14.35 -9.09
C PRO A 62 -6.04 -13.13 -9.76
N ASN A 63 -5.85 -13.20 -11.08
CA ASN A 63 -5.04 -12.23 -11.84
C ASN A 63 -5.64 -10.83 -11.89
N HIS A 64 -6.96 -10.70 -11.82
CA HIS A 64 -7.65 -9.41 -11.99
C HIS A 64 -8.38 -8.94 -10.73
N ALA A 65 -8.18 -9.61 -9.59
CA ALA A 65 -8.78 -9.26 -8.31
C ALA A 65 -10.32 -9.13 -8.39
N GLU A 66 -10.96 -10.01 -9.17
CA GLU A 66 -12.39 -9.96 -9.52
C GLU A 66 -13.28 -9.89 -8.27
N GLY A 67 -13.00 -10.72 -7.26
CA GLY A 67 -13.73 -10.70 -6.00
C GLY A 67 -13.58 -9.39 -5.20
N LEU A 68 -12.41 -8.74 -5.27
CA LEU A 68 -12.18 -7.45 -4.62
C LEU A 68 -12.95 -6.34 -5.35
N ILE A 69 -12.93 -6.35 -6.68
CA ILE A 69 -13.64 -5.37 -7.51
C ILE A 69 -15.15 -5.45 -7.24
N ALA A 70 -15.73 -6.65 -7.25
CA ALA A 70 -17.15 -6.87 -6.99
C ALA A 70 -17.57 -6.37 -5.59
N GLU A 71 -16.77 -6.64 -4.56
CA GLU A 71 -17.07 -6.16 -3.19
C GLU A 71 -16.95 -4.65 -3.05
N ILE A 72 -15.95 -4.01 -3.69
CA ILE A 72 -15.84 -2.54 -3.70
C ILE A 72 -17.01 -1.91 -4.45
N ALA A 73 -17.34 -2.43 -5.64
CA ALA A 73 -18.48 -1.99 -6.45
C ALA A 73 -19.77 -2.02 -5.63
N ARG A 74 -20.07 -3.16 -5.01
CA ARG A 74 -21.24 -3.36 -4.15
C ARG A 74 -21.24 -2.43 -2.94
N ALA A 75 -20.11 -2.28 -2.23
CA ALA A 75 -20.02 -1.45 -1.04
C ALA A 75 -20.08 0.05 -1.33
N ARG A 76 -19.66 0.48 -2.53
CA ARG A 76 -19.61 1.90 -2.95
C ARG A 76 -20.74 2.31 -3.88
N GLY A 77 -21.53 1.37 -4.39
CA GLY A 77 -22.58 1.64 -5.37
C GLY A 77 -22.02 2.10 -6.72
N LEU A 78 -20.88 1.53 -7.15
CA LEU A 78 -20.18 1.89 -8.38
C LEU A 78 -20.24 0.74 -9.40
N PRO A 79 -20.29 1.02 -10.71
CA PRO A 79 -20.06 0.01 -11.73
C PRO A 79 -18.66 -0.59 -11.62
N GLU A 80 -18.52 -1.89 -11.86
CA GLU A 80 -17.23 -2.59 -11.74
C GLU A 80 -16.19 -2.04 -12.73
N GLU A 81 -16.62 -1.62 -13.93
CA GLU A 81 -15.76 -1.03 -14.96
C GLU A 81 -15.12 0.31 -14.56
N CYS A 82 -15.59 0.93 -13.48
CA CYS A 82 -15.03 2.16 -12.92
C CYS A 82 -13.95 1.89 -11.86
N ILE A 83 -13.65 0.63 -11.54
CA ILE A 83 -12.71 0.24 -10.50
C ILE A 83 -11.47 -0.39 -11.14
N LEU A 84 -10.31 0.20 -10.86
CA LEU A 84 -9.01 -0.35 -11.25
C LEU A 84 -8.27 -0.87 -10.01
N ALA A 85 -8.07 -2.19 -9.95
CA ALA A 85 -7.26 -2.81 -8.91
C ALA A 85 -5.76 -2.68 -9.20
N GLY A 86 -4.95 -2.58 -8.15
CA GLY A 86 -3.50 -2.54 -8.23
C GLY A 86 -2.85 -2.78 -6.88
N SER A 87 -1.53 -2.99 -6.86
CA SER A 87 -0.73 -3.24 -5.64
C SER A 87 -0.45 -1.98 -4.81
N GLY A 88 -1.46 -1.11 -4.68
CA GLY A 88 -1.37 0.21 -4.07
C GLY A 88 -1.46 1.36 -5.08
N SER A 89 -1.74 2.56 -4.57
CA SER A 89 -1.93 3.75 -5.40
C SER A 89 -0.69 4.11 -6.20
N SER A 90 0.51 3.99 -5.60
CA SER A 90 1.77 4.28 -6.28
C SER A 90 1.97 3.41 -7.52
N SER A 91 1.68 2.10 -7.44
CA SER A 91 1.86 1.23 -8.61
C SER A 91 0.92 1.65 -9.74
N ILE A 92 -0.36 1.94 -9.44
CA ILE A 92 -1.31 2.45 -10.42
C ILE A 92 -0.80 3.77 -11.02
N LEU A 93 -0.40 4.74 -10.19
CA LEU A 93 0.09 6.04 -10.66
C LEU A 93 1.30 5.91 -11.59
N PHE A 94 2.32 5.13 -11.22
CA PHE A 94 3.51 4.96 -12.05
C PHE A 94 3.24 4.22 -13.36
N HIS A 95 2.24 3.31 -13.39
CA HIS A 95 1.86 2.61 -14.63
C HIS A 95 0.93 3.46 -15.51
N CYS A 96 -0.03 4.17 -14.93
CA CYS A 96 -1.05 4.90 -15.67
C CYS A 96 -0.58 6.29 -16.11
N LEU A 97 0.11 7.05 -15.25
CA LEU A 97 0.44 8.46 -15.52
C LEU A 97 1.19 8.68 -16.84
N PRO A 98 2.21 7.88 -17.22
CA PRO A 98 2.89 8.07 -18.51
C PRO A 98 1.98 7.92 -19.73
N ARG A 99 0.88 7.17 -19.60
CA ARG A 99 -0.11 6.94 -20.67
C ARG A 99 -1.19 8.03 -20.71
N LEU A 100 -1.41 8.70 -19.58
CA LEU A 100 -2.38 9.80 -19.44
C LEU A 100 -1.77 11.15 -19.82
N LEU A 101 -0.44 11.28 -19.79
CA LEU A 101 0.26 12.48 -20.18
C LEU A 101 0.43 12.55 -21.71
N PRO A 102 0.36 13.76 -22.32
CA PRO A 102 0.70 13.94 -23.71
C PRO A 102 2.15 13.52 -23.99
N ALA A 103 2.42 13.03 -25.21
CA ALA A 103 3.78 12.70 -25.63
C ALA A 103 4.73 13.90 -25.45
N ARG A 104 5.84 13.70 -24.73
CA ARG A 104 6.88 14.72 -24.58
C ARG A 104 7.47 15.01 -25.96
N ARG A 105 7.26 16.23 -26.48
CA ARG A 105 7.99 16.70 -27.66
C ARG A 105 9.47 16.84 -27.28
N PRO A 106 10.42 16.28 -28.06
CA PRO A 106 11.84 16.46 -27.78
C PRO A 106 12.21 17.95 -27.89
N THR A 107 12.89 18.48 -26.88
CA THR A 107 13.28 19.89 -26.77
C THR A 107 14.62 20.21 -27.45
N TRP A 108 15.16 19.30 -28.26
CA TRP A 108 16.43 19.51 -28.97
C TRP A 108 16.19 20.19 -30.32
N ARG A 109 15.95 21.50 -30.29
CA ARG A 109 16.18 22.43 -31.40
C ARG A 109 16.83 23.69 -30.87
N ARG A 110 18.16 23.74 -30.90
CA ARG A 110 18.96 24.94 -31.14
C ARG A 110 20.07 24.56 -32.10
#